data_AF-A0A0F9M4Z1-F1
#
_entry.id   AF-A0A0F9M4Z1-F1
#
_cell.length_a   1.000
_cell.length_b   1.000
_cell.length_c   1.000
_cell.angle_alpha   90.00
_cell.angle_beta   90.00
_cell.angle_gamma   90.00
#
_symmetry.space_group_name_H-M   'P 1'
#
loop_
_entity.id
_entity.type
_entity.pdbx_description
1 polymer ?
#
loop_
_entity_poly.entity_id
_entity_poly.type
_entity_poly.pdbx_seq_one_letter_code
_entity_poly.pdbx_strand_id
1 'polypeptide(L)'
;MEAFAYGEIKISRSEFWGMTPREFWNACDGHNKKKEKDYQIRWEQTRWQAAVQVNSFTKKTIQPQDLLKFPWESEAIDRSEEIEKIKEYRKWLEQ
;
A
#
# COMPACT_ATOMS: atom_id res chain seq x y z
N MET A 1 18.33 -20.52 9.62
CA MET A 1 18.28 -19.98 8.25
C MET A 1 17.53 -20.91 7.30
N GLU A 2 17.84 -22.21 7.27
CA GLU A 2 17.17 -23.19 6.39
C GLU A 2 15.65 -23.26 6.54
N ALA A 3 15.12 -23.27 7.77
CA ALA A 3 13.67 -23.29 8.01
C ALA A 3 12.96 -22.07 7.37
N PHE A 4 13.58 -20.89 7.42
CA PHE A 4 13.06 -19.69 6.79
C PHE A 4 13.18 -19.75 5.27
N ALA A 5 14.33 -20.20 4.76
CA ALA A 5 14.57 -20.36 3.33
C ALA A 5 13.57 -21.30 2.65
N TYR A 6 13.36 -22.49 3.22
CA TYR A 6 12.47 -23.51 2.66
C TYR A 6 11.00 -23.24 2.99
N GLY A 7 10.73 -22.75 4.20
CA GLY A 7 9.39 -22.54 4.72
C GLY A 7 8.72 -21.28 4.18
N GLU A 8 9.37 -20.13 4.35
CA GLU A 8 8.78 -18.83 4.03
C GLU A 8 9.15 -18.37 2.61
N ILE A 9 10.44 -18.39 2.26
CA ILE A 9 10.89 -17.89 0.94
C ILE A 9 10.59 -18.91 -0.18
N LYS A 10 10.46 -20.20 0.16
CA LYS A 10 10.23 -21.32 -0.77
C LYS A 10 11.38 -21.57 -1.75
N ILE A 11 12.62 -21.44 -1.28
CA ILE A 11 13.83 -21.77 -2.04
C ILE A 11 14.14 -23.26 -1.86
N SER A 12 14.67 -23.93 -2.90
CA SER A 12 15.08 -25.33 -2.78
C SER A 12 16.39 -25.49 -1.99
N ARG A 13 16.67 -26.70 -1.49
CA ARG A 13 17.91 -27.00 -0.76
C ARG A 13 19.16 -26.71 -1.60
N SER A 14 19.16 -27.10 -2.87
CA SER A 14 20.30 -26.90 -3.77
C SER A 14 20.58 -25.42 -4.01
N GLU A 15 19.53 -24.62 -4.19
CA GLU A 15 19.66 -23.17 -4.38
C GLU A 15 20.15 -22.48 -3.11
N PHE A 16 19.63 -22.85 -1.93
CA PHE A 16 20.05 -22.25 -0.66
C PHE A 16 21.55 -22.46 -0.37
N TRP A 17 22.05 -23.68 -0.57
CA TRP A 17 23.46 -23.99 -0.36
C TRP A 17 24.37 -23.50 -1.50
N GLY A 18 23.81 -23.22 -2.69
CA GLY A 18 24.52 -22.61 -3.80
C GLY A 18 24.62 -21.07 -3.73
N MET A 19 23.77 -20.43 -2.91
CA MET A 19 23.77 -18.98 -2.73
C MET A 19 24.87 -18.51 -1.79
N THR A 20 25.38 -17.32 -2.06
CA THR A 20 26.20 -16.57 -1.11
C THR A 20 25.32 -16.00 0.01
N PRO A 21 25.87 -15.76 1.22
CA PRO A 21 25.11 -15.13 2.30
C PRO A 21 24.48 -13.79 1.90
N ARG A 22 25.15 -13.02 1.04
CA ARG A 22 24.64 -11.74 0.53
C ARG A 22 23.38 -11.93 -0.33
N GLU A 23 23.39 -12.91 -1.23
CA GLU A 23 22.23 -13.21 -2.07
C GLU A 23 21.04 -13.67 -1.22
N PHE A 24 21.31 -14.50 -0.21
CA PHE A 24 20.28 -14.92 0.73
C PHE A 24 19.68 -13.72 1.50
N TRP A 25 20.51 -12.79 1.97
CA TRP A 25 20.01 -11.57 2.63
C TRP A 25 19.18 -10.70 1.71
N ASN A 26 19.57 -10.56 0.44
CA ASN A 26 18.78 -9.82 -0.55
C ASN A 26 17.42 -10.50 -0.79
N ALA A 27 17.37 -11.83 -0.81
CA ALA A 27 16.13 -12.58 -0.93
C ALA A 27 15.22 -12.38 0.30
N CYS A 28 15.79 -12.40 1.51
CA CYS A 28 15.07 -12.09 2.75
C CYS A 28 14.47 -10.68 2.73
N ASP A 29 15.24 -9.68 2.32
CA ASP A 29 14.78 -8.29 2.22
C ASP A 29 13.64 -8.15 1.19
N GLY A 30 13.79 -8.75 0.01
CA GLY A 30 12.73 -8.79 -0.99
C GLY A 30 11.46 -9.47 -0.49
N HIS A 31 11.60 -10.58 0.25
CA HIS A 31 10.48 -11.29 0.86
C HIS A 31 9.76 -10.42 1.91
N ASN A 32 10.50 -9.75 2.79
CA ASN A 32 9.94 -8.88 3.81
C ASN A 32 9.17 -7.70 3.19
N LYS A 33 9.76 -7.04 2.17
CA LYS A 33 9.09 -5.98 1.42
C LYS A 33 7.82 -6.46 0.73
N LYS A 34 7.81 -7.68 0.19
CA LYS A 34 6.61 -8.28 -0.38
C LYS A 34 5.54 -8.49 0.69
N LYS A 35 5.89 -9.10 1.83
CA LYS A 35 4.96 -9.31 2.94
C LYS A 35 4.37 -7.99 3.45
N GLU A 36 5.20 -6.96 3.61
CA GLU A 36 4.76 -5.62 4.01
C GLU A 36 3.71 -5.06 3.04
N LYS A 37 3.97 -5.10 1.73
CA LYS A 37 2.99 -4.68 0.70
C LYS A 37 1.71 -5.50 0.75
N ASP A 38 1.83 -6.82 0.90
CA ASP A 38 0.65 -7.70 1.03
C ASP A 38 -0.18 -7.34 2.26
N TYR A 39 0.45 -6.97 3.38
CA TYR A 39 -0.24 -6.48 4.58
C TYR A 39 -0.93 -5.14 4.32
N GLN A 40 -0.25 -4.18 3.69
CA GLN A 40 -0.82 -2.88 3.35
C GLN A 40 -2.08 -3.04 2.48
N ILE A 41 -2.01 -3.87 1.44
CA ILE A 41 -3.16 -4.17 0.55
C ILE A 41 -4.32 -4.79 1.35
N ARG A 42 -4.05 -5.75 2.24
CA ARG A 42 -5.10 -6.37 3.06
C ARG A 42 -5.79 -5.35 3.97
N TRP A 43 -5.01 -4.45 4.55
CA TRP A 43 -5.53 -3.37 5.38
C TRP A 43 -6.40 -2.40 4.57
N GLU A 44 -5.97 -2.02 3.37
CA GLU A 44 -6.75 -1.18 2.46
C GLU A 44 -8.06 -1.85 2.02
N GLN A 45 -8.01 -3.13 1.65
CA GLN A 45 -9.20 -3.92 1.31
C GLN A 45 -10.18 -3.98 2.48
N THR A 46 -9.68 -4.23 3.69
CA THR A 46 -10.50 -4.28 4.90
C THR A 46 -11.15 -2.92 5.18
N ARG A 47 -10.39 -1.82 5.07
CA ARG A 47 -10.91 -0.45 5.22
C ARG A 47 -12.01 -0.15 4.18
N TRP A 48 -11.80 -0.58 2.94
CA TRP A 48 -12.77 -0.39 1.86
C TRP A 48 -14.06 -1.18 2.11
N GLN A 49 -13.94 -2.44 2.52
CA GLN A 49 -15.08 -3.26 2.90
C GLN A 49 -15.87 -2.64 4.06
N ALA A 50 -15.19 -2.14 5.09
CA ALA A 50 -15.81 -1.44 6.21
C ALA A 50 -16.56 -0.18 5.74
N ALA A 51 -15.97 0.62 4.85
CA ALA A 51 -16.61 1.81 4.29
C ALA A 51 -17.91 1.47 3.54
N VAL A 52 -17.89 0.43 2.70
CA VAL A 52 -19.09 -0.03 1.98
C VAL A 52 -20.19 -0.46 2.94
N GLN A 53 -19.84 -1.21 3.99
CA GLN A 53 -20.80 -1.66 5.00
C GLN A 53 -21.41 -0.48 5.76
N VAL A 54 -20.59 0.45 6.27
CA VAL A 54 -21.09 1.62 7.01
C VAL A 54 -21.96 2.52 6.13
N ASN A 55 -21.54 2.75 4.88
CA ASN A 55 -22.29 3.59 3.93
C ASN A 55 -23.69 3.07 3.62
N SER A 56 -23.94 1.76 3.78
CA SER A 56 -25.29 1.21 3.60
C SER A 56 -26.28 1.63 4.70
N PHE A 57 -25.77 2.03 5.88
CA PHE A 57 -26.59 2.42 7.03
C PHE A 57 -26.57 3.93 7.31
N THR A 58 -25.70 4.69 6.63
CA THR A 58 -25.55 6.14 6.84
C THR A 58 -26.10 6.94 5.66
N LYS A 59 -26.74 8.08 5.94
CA LYS A 59 -27.19 9.03 4.90
C LYS A 59 -26.04 9.83 4.26
N LYS A 60 -24.88 9.87 4.94
CA LYS A 60 -23.67 10.54 4.46
C LYS A 60 -22.74 9.48 3.87
N THR A 61 -22.19 9.78 2.70
CA THR A 61 -21.14 8.96 2.08
C THR A 61 -19.81 9.25 2.79
N ILE A 62 -19.28 8.22 3.46
CA ILE A 62 -17.99 8.23 4.13
C ILE A 62 -16.96 7.67 3.17
N GLN A 63 -15.85 8.39 2.95
CA GLN A 63 -14.74 7.87 2.17
C GLN A 63 -13.92 6.89 3.03
N PRO A 64 -13.30 5.85 2.45
CA PRO A 64 -12.47 4.92 3.21
C PRO A 64 -11.40 5.60 4.08
N GLN A 65 -10.80 6.68 3.59
CA GLN A 65 -9.78 7.47 4.29
C GLN A 65 -10.32 8.23 5.51
N ASP A 66 -11.63 8.48 5.57
CA ASP A 66 -12.28 9.11 6.72
C ASP A 66 -12.41 8.12 7.90
N LEU A 67 -12.41 6.81 7.63
CA LEU A 67 -12.48 5.78 8.68
C LEU A 67 -11.15 5.60 9.40
N LEU A 68 -10.07 5.47 8.64
CA LEU A 68 -8.73 5.20 9.16
C LEU A 68 -7.68 5.68 8.16
N LYS A 69 -6.72 6.47 8.65
CA LYS A 69 -5.54 6.89 7.90
C LYS A 69 -4.37 5.99 8.24
N PHE A 70 -3.73 5.41 7.22
CA PHE A 70 -2.58 4.54 7.44
C PHE A 70 -1.27 5.33 7.47
N PRO A 71 -0.25 4.87 8.22
CA PRO A 71 1.03 5.57 8.30
C PRO A 71 1.78 5.61 6.96
N TRP A 72 1.54 4.67 6.05
CA TRP A 72 2.15 4.64 4.71
C TRP A 72 1.44 5.53 3.68
N GLU A 73 0.34 6.18 4.05
CA GLU A 73 -0.37 7.16 3.21
C GLU A 73 0.09 8.60 3.47
N SER A 74 1.00 8.79 4.43
CA SER A 74 1.58 10.07 4.84
C SER A 74 2.57 10.58 3.80
N GLU A 75 2.06 11.02 2.65
CA GLU A 75 2.73 11.88 1.66
C GLU A 75 1.78 12.30 0.52
N ALA A 76 0.47 12.39 0.77
CA ALA A 76 -0.40 13.11 -0.16
C ALA A 76 0.00 14.59 -0.12
N ILE A 77 0.86 15.00 -1.06
CA ILE A 77 1.20 16.40 -1.32
C ILE A 77 -0.13 17.14 -1.42
N ASP A 78 -0.35 18.09 -0.52
CA ASP A 78 -1.52 18.96 -0.56
C ASP A 78 -1.44 19.78 -1.85
N ARG A 79 -2.22 19.38 -2.85
CA ARG A 79 -2.31 20.05 -4.16
C ARG A 79 -3.52 20.98 -4.24
N SER A 80 -4.10 21.36 -3.09
CA SER A 80 -5.22 22.30 -3.03
C SER A 80 -4.94 23.60 -3.80
N GLU A 81 -3.76 24.19 -3.59
CA GLU A 81 -3.32 25.43 -4.27
C GLU A 81 -3.19 25.26 -5.80
N GLU A 82 -2.73 24.09 -6.25
CA GLU A 82 -2.52 23.79 -7.68
C GLU A 82 -3.88 23.59 -8.38
N ILE A 83 -4.83 22.93 -7.71
CA ILE A 83 -6.20 22.75 -8.18
C ILE A 83 -6.92 24.11 -8.28
N GLU A 84 -6.68 25.02 -7.34
CA GLU A 84 -7.30 26.35 -7.33
C GLU A 84 -6.81 27.21 -8.51
N LYS A 85 -5.50 27.23 -8.78
CA LYS A 85 -4.93 27.88 -9.97
C LYS A 85 -5.50 27.34 -11.29
N ILE A 86 -5.69 26.01 -11.38
CA ILE A 86 -6.28 25.38 -12.58
C ILE A 86 -7.73 25.82 -12.78
N LYS A 87 -8.51 25.94 -11.70
CA LYS A 87 -9.90 26.44 -11.78
C LYS A 87 -9.96 27.89 -12.25
N GLU A 88 -9.08 28.75 -11.74
CA GLU A 88 -8.98 30.14 -12.17
C GLU A 88 -8.61 30.25 -13.66
N TYR A 89 -7.63 29.47 -14.12
CA TYR A 89 -7.24 29.44 -15.52
C TYR A 89 -8.36 28.96 -16.46
N ARG A 90 -9.11 27.91 -16.06
CA ARG A 90 -10.28 27.46 -16.83
C ARG A 90 -11.36 28.53 -16.93
N LYS A 91 -11.62 29.26 -15.84
CA LYS A 91 -12.58 30.37 -15.82
C LYS A 91 -12.18 31.50 -16.77
N TRP A 92 -10.87 31.75 -16.93
CA TRP A 92 -10.35 32.73 -17.89
C TRP A 92 -10.54 32.30 -19.35
N LEU A 93 -10.43 31.01 -19.65
CA LEU A 93 -10.61 30.47 -21.01
C LEU A 93 -12.07 30.45 -21.49
N GLU A 94 -13.03 30.49 -20.57
CA GLU A 94 -14.47 30.47 -20.86
C GLU A 94 -15.07 31.88 -21.06
N GLN A 95 -14.27 32.95 -20.90
CA GLN A 95 -14.64 34.35 -21.14
C GLN A 95 -14.25 34.82 -22.55
#